data_AF-A0A968IME1-F1
#
_entry.id   AF-A0A968IME1-F1
#
_cell.length_a   1.000
_cell.length_b   1.000
_cell.length_c   1.000
_cell.angle_alpha   90.00
_cell.angle_beta   90.00
_cell.angle_gamma   90.00
#
_symmetry.space_group_name_H-M   'P 1'
#
loop_
_entity.id
_entity.type
_entity.pdbx_description
1 polymer ?
#
loop_
_entity_poly.entity_id
_entity_poly.type
_entity_poly.pdbx_seq_one_letter_code
_entity_poly.pdbx_strand_id
1 'polypeptide(L)'
;MIQPKPNDREDSTPLLEDSTQLELTEVEVLPSQSTRTKIRKPRNLPRTEPPLFTTKSMEMIASGAPVISATQAFLKPPDWSEYGQERLYFQKHFGKGRYIEFYVLNKQKHQAESISTQAEREILEQYGVMAARLHAVFATYASLQSEPWKEPFHLLGTDLIKTLKVHNSNKFTKSQKLKAVADLAWVVGTLGAVIHWFEGDMDLCVRERSLLWIVSVQEYTQPNVDGETEELHEVVIRVQPGLWTHSFLNREGAQQRKACISMD
;
A
#
# COMPACT_ATOMS: atom_id res chain seq x y z
N MET A 1 8.33 -61.04 91.93
CA MET A 1 7.39 -62.18 91.99
C MET A 1 6.05 -61.67 91.50
N ILE A 2 5.29 -62.50 90.76
CA ILE A 2 3.99 -62.28 90.10
C ILE A 2 4.07 -62.14 88.55
N GLN A 3 3.67 -63.23 87.89
CA GLN A 3 3.10 -63.41 86.54
C GLN A 3 1.55 -63.29 86.65
N PRO A 4 0.68 -63.40 85.60
CA PRO A 4 0.72 -63.00 84.16
C PRO A 4 -0.64 -62.46 83.54
N LYS A 5 -0.59 -62.03 82.25
CA LYS A 5 -1.55 -62.26 81.11
C LYS A 5 -3.02 -61.67 81.10
N PRO A 6 -3.78 -61.65 79.96
CA PRO A 6 -3.56 -61.00 78.64
C PRO A 6 -4.86 -60.41 77.98
N ASN A 7 -4.75 -59.74 76.82
CA ASN A 7 -5.64 -59.75 75.62
C ASN A 7 -5.31 -58.50 74.78
N ASP A 8 -4.79 -58.54 73.55
CA ASP A 8 -5.17 -59.18 72.27
C ASP A 8 -5.78 -58.16 71.28
N ARG A 9 -5.20 -58.20 70.07
CA ARG A 9 -5.55 -57.60 68.76
C ARG A 9 -4.91 -56.24 68.45
N GLU A 10 -3.80 -56.23 67.71
CA GLU A 10 -3.70 -56.27 66.22
C GLU A 10 -4.36 -55.02 65.63
N ASP A 11 -3.65 -54.11 64.95
CA ASP A 11 -2.89 -54.39 63.74
C ASP A 11 -1.80 -53.34 63.46
N SER A 12 -0.59 -53.84 63.25
CA SER A 12 0.52 -53.40 62.41
C SER A 12 0.61 -51.93 61.96
N THR A 13 1.54 -51.20 62.58
CA THR A 13 2.22 -50.03 62.01
C THR A 13 3.66 -50.41 61.66
N PRO A 14 4.23 -49.86 60.58
CA PRO A 14 5.53 -49.20 60.71
C PRO A 14 5.41 -47.77 60.17
N LEU A 15 5.67 -46.75 60.99
CA LEU A 15 6.99 -46.14 61.16
C LEU A 15 7.66 -45.82 59.82
N LEU A 16 7.63 -44.54 59.42
CA LEU A 16 8.79 -43.66 59.47
C LEU A 16 8.41 -42.28 58.92
N GLU A 17 8.56 -41.28 59.78
CA GLU A 17 8.76 -39.91 59.37
C GLU A 17 9.98 -39.87 58.44
N ASP A 18 9.81 -39.31 57.24
CA ASP A 18 10.95 -38.70 56.56
C ASP A 18 10.50 -37.41 55.86
N SER A 19 11.25 -36.36 56.17
CA SER A 19 11.04 -35.01 55.70
C SER A 19 11.46 -34.96 54.24
N THR A 20 10.51 -35.16 53.32
CA THR A 20 10.82 -35.10 51.89
C THR A 20 10.95 -33.66 51.45
N GLN A 21 12.21 -33.26 51.33
CA GLN A 21 12.67 -32.07 50.63
C GLN A 21 12.08 -32.04 49.21
N LEU A 22 11.70 -30.83 48.78
CA LEU A 22 11.39 -30.53 47.39
C LEU A 22 12.69 -30.60 46.57
N GLU A 23 12.82 -31.59 45.70
CA GLU A 23 13.76 -31.55 44.59
C GLU A 23 12.95 -31.48 43.28
N LEU A 24 12.77 -30.26 42.77
CA LEU A 24 12.26 -30.04 41.42
C LEU A 24 13.39 -30.36 40.46
N THR A 25 13.36 -31.55 39.86
CA THR A 25 14.26 -31.89 38.77
C THR A 25 13.95 -30.95 37.60
N GLU A 26 14.95 -30.20 37.18
CA GLU A 26 14.91 -29.38 35.98
C GLU A 26 14.58 -30.31 34.81
N VAL A 27 13.36 -30.19 34.27
CA VAL A 27 13.04 -30.83 32.99
C VAL A 27 13.95 -30.15 31.97
N GLU A 28 14.99 -30.87 31.57
CA GLU A 28 15.85 -30.47 30.47
C GLU A 28 14.98 -30.46 29.20
N VAL A 29 14.35 -29.30 28.95
CA VAL A 29 13.65 -29.03 27.71
C VAL A 29 14.73 -29.01 26.64
N LEU A 30 14.88 -30.14 25.95
CA LEU A 30 15.59 -30.23 24.69
C LEU A 30 15.24 -28.97 23.88
N PRO A 31 16.23 -28.12 23.52
CA PRO A 31 15.94 -26.94 22.75
C PRO A 31 15.26 -27.41 21.46
N SER A 32 13.98 -27.09 21.34
CA SER A 32 13.27 -27.24 20.08
C SER A 32 14.14 -26.52 19.06
N GLN A 33 14.66 -27.28 18.11
CA GLN A 33 15.34 -26.72 16.96
C GLN A 33 14.25 -25.98 16.17
N SER A 34 13.96 -24.75 16.58
CA SER A 34 13.34 -23.76 15.75
C SER A 34 14.33 -23.51 14.63
N THR A 35 14.22 -24.33 13.58
CA THR A 35 14.68 -23.95 12.26
C THR A 35 13.88 -22.70 11.92
N ARG A 36 14.41 -21.52 12.27
CA ARG A 36 14.06 -20.28 11.59
C ARG A 36 14.44 -20.51 10.14
N THR A 37 13.52 -21.07 9.36
CA THR A 37 13.61 -21.13 7.92
C THR A 37 13.71 -19.68 7.49
N LYS A 38 14.93 -19.23 7.19
CA LYS A 38 15.17 -17.88 6.69
C LYS A 38 14.36 -17.79 5.41
N ILE A 39 13.23 -17.09 5.48
CA ILE A 39 12.38 -16.77 4.33
C ILE A 39 13.32 -16.19 3.29
N ARG A 40 13.48 -16.91 2.17
CA ARG A 40 14.46 -16.56 1.16
C ARG A 40 13.96 -15.30 0.47
N LYS A 41 14.77 -14.24 0.46
CA LYS A 41 14.48 -13.04 -0.34
C LYS A 41 14.19 -13.50 -1.79
N PRO A 42 13.11 -13.01 -2.42
CA PRO A 42 12.77 -13.42 -3.77
C PRO A 42 13.95 -13.11 -4.68
N ARG A 43 14.46 -14.15 -5.34
CA ARG A 43 15.75 -14.09 -6.05
C ARG A 43 15.72 -13.22 -7.31
N ASN A 44 14.53 -12.80 -7.75
CA ASN A 44 14.28 -12.16 -9.05
C ASN A 44 13.35 -10.93 -8.94
N LEU A 45 13.48 -10.10 -7.90
CA LEU A 45 12.77 -8.83 -7.88
C LEU A 45 13.35 -7.90 -8.97
N PRO A 46 12.51 -7.20 -9.75
CA PRO A 46 12.99 -6.19 -10.68
C PRO A 46 13.68 -5.04 -9.93
N ARG A 47 14.51 -4.28 -10.65
CA ARG A 47 15.10 -3.06 -10.08
C ARG A 47 13.98 -2.07 -9.74
N THR A 48 13.93 -1.66 -8.48
CA THR A 48 12.96 -0.68 -7.98
C THR A 48 13.65 0.63 -7.64
N GLU A 49 12.85 1.69 -7.56
CA GLU A 49 13.31 2.98 -7.06
C GLU A 49 13.69 2.88 -5.58
N PRO A 50 14.70 3.64 -5.13
CA PRO A 50 15.04 3.71 -3.73
C PRO A 50 13.87 4.32 -2.93
N PRO A 51 13.61 3.85 -1.70
CA PRO A 51 12.57 4.43 -0.87
C PRO A 51 12.80 5.93 -0.61
N LEU A 52 11.73 6.71 -0.73
CA LEU A 52 11.70 8.11 -0.30
C LEU A 52 12.04 8.25 1.20
N PHE A 53 12.55 9.41 1.57
CA PHE A 53 12.88 9.78 2.95
C PHE A 53 14.00 8.95 3.60
N THR A 54 14.84 8.30 2.78
CA THR A 54 16.00 7.52 3.26
C THR A 54 17.20 8.40 3.57
N THR A 55 17.46 9.42 2.74
CA THR A 55 18.62 10.31 2.87
C THR A 55 18.24 11.72 3.33
N LYS A 56 17.00 12.15 3.05
CA LYS A 56 16.48 13.48 3.37
C LYS A 56 15.17 13.35 4.14
N SER A 57 14.90 14.25 5.08
CA SER A 57 13.63 14.27 5.82
C SER A 57 12.49 14.88 5.01
N MET A 58 12.80 15.55 3.90
CA MET A 58 11.84 16.23 3.03
C MET A 58 12.16 15.92 1.57
N GLU A 59 11.11 15.66 0.79
CA GLU A 59 11.18 15.44 -0.64
C GLU A 59 10.36 16.51 -1.37
N MET A 60 10.82 16.93 -2.54
CA MET A 60 10.06 17.88 -3.36
C MET A 60 8.99 17.13 -4.15
N ILE A 61 7.74 17.49 -3.92
CA ILE A 61 6.61 16.96 -4.68
C ILE A 61 6.25 17.91 -5.83
N ALA A 62 5.82 17.35 -6.96
CA ALA A 62 5.19 18.14 -7.99
C ALA A 62 3.87 18.73 -7.47
N SER A 63 3.69 20.03 -7.63
CA SER A 63 2.55 20.76 -7.07
C SER A 63 1.68 21.43 -8.13
N GLY A 64 1.76 20.96 -9.37
CA GLY A 64 0.90 21.44 -10.44
C GLY A 64 -0.58 21.18 -10.18
N ALA A 65 -1.43 21.93 -10.88
CA ALA A 65 -2.89 21.84 -10.76
C ALA A 65 -3.45 20.40 -10.82
N PRO A 66 -2.96 19.49 -11.70
CA PRO A 66 -3.42 18.10 -11.70
C PRO A 66 -3.15 17.36 -10.39
N VAL A 67 -2.01 17.59 -9.73
CA VAL A 67 -1.66 16.92 -8.47
C VAL A 67 -2.54 17.43 -7.32
N ILE A 68 -2.69 18.75 -7.21
CA ILE A 68 -3.49 19.35 -6.12
C ILE A 68 -4.97 18.96 -6.26
N SER A 69 -5.53 19.05 -7.46
CA SER A 69 -6.94 18.73 -7.68
C SER A 69 -7.23 17.23 -7.65
N ALA A 70 -6.29 16.37 -8.08
CA ALA A 70 -6.42 14.92 -7.89
C ALA A 70 -6.35 14.55 -6.41
N THR A 71 -5.50 15.22 -5.61
CA THR A 71 -5.48 15.05 -4.15
C THR A 71 -6.86 15.36 -3.55
N GLN A 72 -7.52 16.43 -4.01
CA GLN A 72 -8.89 16.75 -3.59
C GLN A 72 -9.88 15.66 -4.02
N ALA A 73 -9.79 15.19 -5.26
CA ALA A 73 -10.65 14.13 -5.81
C ALA A 73 -10.55 12.81 -5.01
N PHE A 74 -9.36 12.47 -4.49
CA PHE A 74 -9.14 11.30 -3.65
C PHE A 74 -9.60 11.44 -2.20
N LEU A 75 -9.80 12.65 -1.68
CA LEU A 75 -10.28 12.83 -0.31
C LEU A 75 -11.81 12.64 -0.26
N LYS A 76 -12.37 12.21 0.88
CA LYS A 76 -13.81 11.96 1.04
C LYS A 76 -14.54 13.07 1.80
N PRO A 77 -15.70 13.55 1.31
CA PRO A 77 -16.01 13.73 -0.10
C PRO A 77 -15.94 15.22 -0.47
N PRO A 78 -15.25 15.59 -1.57
CA PRO A 78 -15.77 16.64 -2.42
C PRO A 78 -17.07 16.15 -3.09
N ASP A 79 -17.90 17.09 -3.53
CA ASP A 79 -19.19 16.82 -4.18
C ASP A 79 -19.01 16.19 -5.58
N TRP A 80 -18.63 14.91 -5.63
CA TRP A 80 -18.71 14.10 -6.86
C TRP A 80 -20.15 14.09 -7.34
N SER A 81 -20.36 14.52 -8.58
CA SER A 81 -21.67 14.67 -9.19
C SER A 81 -21.95 13.53 -10.16
N GLU A 82 -23.23 13.16 -10.29
CA GLU A 82 -23.66 12.16 -11.28
C GLU A 82 -23.76 12.78 -12.68
N TYR A 83 -23.29 12.04 -13.69
CA TYR A 83 -23.48 12.40 -15.09
C TYR A 83 -23.91 11.16 -15.90
N GLY A 84 -25.22 10.92 -15.93
CA GLY A 84 -25.80 9.72 -16.55
C GLY A 84 -25.90 8.54 -15.59
N GLN A 85 -26.25 7.36 -16.12
CA GLN A 85 -26.54 6.17 -15.32
C GLN A 85 -25.28 5.70 -14.55
N GLU A 86 -25.23 6.01 -13.26
CA GLU A 86 -24.23 5.56 -12.28
C GLU A 86 -22.78 5.98 -12.54
N ARG A 87 -22.58 7.03 -13.33
CA ARG A 87 -21.24 7.58 -13.59
C ARG A 87 -21.02 8.85 -12.79
N LEU A 88 -19.83 8.97 -12.22
CA LEU A 88 -19.48 10.03 -11.30
C LEU A 88 -18.33 10.87 -11.86
N TYR A 89 -18.43 12.18 -11.68
CA TYR A 89 -17.36 13.10 -12.03
C TYR A 89 -17.15 14.14 -10.95
N PHE A 90 -15.93 14.65 -10.87
CA PHE A 90 -15.57 15.78 -10.03
C PHE A 90 -14.83 16.80 -10.89
N GLN A 91 -15.21 18.07 -10.80
CA GLN A 91 -14.59 19.14 -11.59
C GLN A 91 -13.95 20.17 -10.67
N LYS A 92 -12.74 20.60 -11.02
CA LYS A 92 -12.03 21.69 -10.34
C LYS A 92 -11.69 22.80 -11.33
N HIS A 93 -12.16 24.01 -11.01
CA HIS A 93 -11.82 25.22 -11.76
C HIS A 93 -10.60 25.95 -11.17
N PHE A 94 -9.84 26.58 -12.07
CA PHE A 94 -8.62 27.35 -11.76
C PHE A 94 -8.65 28.78 -12.35
N GLY A 95 -9.83 29.26 -12.77
CA GLY A 95 -9.99 30.58 -13.41
C GLY A 95 -9.53 30.61 -14.87
N LYS A 96 -9.78 31.72 -15.57
CA LYS A 96 -9.42 31.92 -17.01
C LYS A 96 -9.89 30.76 -17.93
N GLY A 97 -11.02 30.14 -17.62
CA GLY A 97 -11.54 28.99 -18.37
C GLY A 97 -10.75 27.68 -18.18
N ARG A 98 -9.80 27.62 -17.23
CA ARG A 98 -9.04 26.42 -16.90
C ARG A 98 -9.79 25.54 -15.93
N TYR A 99 -9.86 24.26 -16.23
CA TYR A 99 -10.47 23.29 -15.35
C TYR A 99 -9.95 21.87 -15.62
N ILE A 100 -10.13 21.01 -14.62
CA ILE A 100 -9.82 19.59 -14.70
C ILE A 100 -11.06 18.82 -14.27
N GLU A 101 -11.44 17.84 -15.08
CA GLU A 101 -12.53 16.90 -14.78
C GLU A 101 -11.93 15.56 -14.45
N PHE A 102 -12.37 14.97 -13.34
CA PHE A 102 -11.96 13.68 -12.85
C PHE A 102 -13.08 12.67 -12.98
N TYR A 103 -12.69 11.44 -13.30
CA TYR A 103 -13.60 10.32 -13.52
C TYR A 103 -13.01 9.04 -12.90
N VAL A 104 -13.89 8.08 -12.58
CA VAL A 104 -13.45 6.72 -12.27
C VAL A 104 -13.38 5.92 -13.56
N LEU A 105 -12.17 5.46 -13.91
CA LEU A 105 -11.88 4.65 -15.09
C LEU A 105 -11.38 3.28 -14.65
N ASN A 106 -12.29 2.37 -14.35
CA ASN A 106 -11.97 1.05 -13.79
C ASN A 106 -12.03 -0.10 -14.80
N LYS A 107 -12.42 0.13 -16.05
CA LYS A 107 -12.51 -0.91 -17.09
C LYS A 107 -11.32 -0.93 -18.04
N GLN A 108 -10.11 -0.75 -17.50
CA GLN A 108 -8.87 -0.66 -18.29
C GLN A 108 -8.18 -2.02 -18.39
N LYS A 109 -7.58 -2.33 -19.54
CA LYS A 109 -6.96 -3.64 -19.83
C LYS A 109 -5.89 -4.09 -18.83
N HIS A 110 -5.25 -3.16 -18.13
CA HIS A 110 -4.14 -3.43 -17.21
C HIS A 110 -4.57 -3.49 -15.74
N GLN A 111 -5.86 -3.28 -15.44
CA GLN A 111 -6.39 -3.31 -14.07
C GLN A 111 -6.74 -4.73 -13.64
N ALA A 112 -6.69 -4.98 -12.34
CA ALA A 112 -7.17 -6.24 -11.77
C ALA A 112 -8.66 -6.45 -12.07
N GLU A 113 -9.07 -7.71 -12.23
CA GLU A 113 -10.45 -8.08 -12.48
C GLU A 113 -11.39 -7.57 -11.37
N SER A 114 -10.95 -7.67 -10.11
CA SER A 114 -11.70 -7.21 -8.93
C SER A 114 -12.12 -5.75 -9.00
N ILE A 115 -11.27 -4.89 -9.58
CA ILE A 115 -11.53 -3.46 -9.75
C ILE A 115 -12.35 -3.21 -11.02
N SER A 116 -12.15 -4.03 -12.05
CA SER A 116 -12.82 -3.90 -13.34
C SER A 116 -14.31 -4.21 -13.30
N THR A 117 -14.73 -5.07 -12.39
CA THR A 117 -16.14 -5.42 -12.19
C THR A 117 -16.85 -4.53 -11.19
N GLN A 118 -16.11 -3.71 -10.44
CA GLN A 118 -16.63 -2.91 -9.34
C GLN A 118 -17.42 -1.68 -9.83
N ALA A 119 -18.45 -1.24 -9.10
CA ALA A 119 -19.16 -0.01 -9.45
C ALA A 119 -18.33 1.24 -9.10
N GLU A 120 -18.49 2.34 -9.85
CA GLU A 120 -17.71 3.58 -9.61
C GLU A 120 -17.90 4.10 -8.17
N ARG A 121 -19.13 4.01 -7.64
CA ARG A 121 -19.45 4.44 -6.28
C ARG A 121 -18.70 3.62 -5.22
N GLU A 122 -18.59 2.31 -5.39
CA GLU A 122 -17.86 1.45 -4.47
C GLU A 122 -16.34 1.72 -4.51
N ILE A 123 -15.81 2.12 -5.67
CA ILE A 123 -14.40 2.53 -5.80
C ILE A 123 -14.17 3.87 -5.09
N LEU A 124 -15.06 4.85 -5.28
CA LEU A 124 -15.03 6.10 -4.53
C LEU A 124 -15.16 5.86 -3.02
N GLU A 125 -15.83 4.79 -2.60
CA GLU A 125 -15.87 4.41 -1.19
C GLU A 125 -14.52 3.98 -0.63
N GLN A 126 -13.59 3.54 -1.49
CA GLN A 126 -12.22 3.20 -1.12
C GLN A 126 -11.26 4.39 -1.25
N TYR A 127 -11.69 5.48 -1.89
CA TYR A 127 -10.94 6.73 -1.86
C TYR A 127 -10.87 7.28 -0.43
N GLY A 128 -9.80 8.01 -0.14
CA GLY A 128 -9.58 8.65 1.15
C GLY A 128 -8.14 9.10 1.32
N VAL A 129 -7.79 9.42 2.57
CA VAL A 129 -6.46 9.95 2.95
C VAL A 129 -5.32 9.05 2.46
N MET A 130 -5.50 7.72 2.49
CA MET A 130 -4.47 6.79 2.03
C MET A 130 -4.26 6.84 0.52
N ALA A 131 -5.34 6.96 -0.27
CA ALA A 131 -5.25 7.10 -1.73
C ALA A 131 -4.56 8.43 -2.10
N ALA A 132 -4.94 9.52 -1.43
CA ALA A 132 -4.29 10.82 -1.58
C ALA A 132 -2.79 10.79 -1.23
N ARG A 133 -2.40 10.08 -0.16
CA ARG A 133 -0.99 9.89 0.20
C ARG A 133 -0.22 9.08 -0.83
N LEU A 134 -0.78 7.98 -1.32
CA LEU A 134 -0.12 7.17 -2.35
C LEU A 134 0.00 7.95 -3.67
N HIS A 135 -1.02 8.72 -4.05
CA HIS A 135 -0.95 9.66 -5.15
C HIS A 135 0.21 10.65 -5.00
N ALA A 136 0.38 11.24 -3.81
CA ALA A 136 1.47 12.16 -3.53
C ALA A 136 2.85 11.50 -3.64
N VAL A 137 2.97 10.24 -3.20
CA VAL A 137 4.18 9.43 -3.39
C VAL A 137 4.47 9.23 -4.88
N PHE A 138 3.46 8.86 -5.69
CA PHE A 138 3.64 8.71 -7.14
C PHE A 138 4.05 10.03 -7.81
N ALA A 139 3.42 11.15 -7.44
CA ALA A 139 3.78 12.47 -7.93
C ALA A 139 5.22 12.86 -7.57
N THR A 140 5.71 12.43 -6.41
CA THR A 140 7.10 12.65 -5.99
C THR A 140 8.07 11.85 -6.87
N TYR A 141 7.83 10.55 -7.09
CA TYR A 141 8.70 9.76 -7.98
C TYR A 141 8.66 10.26 -9.43
N ALA A 142 7.47 10.60 -9.94
CA ALA A 142 7.33 11.17 -11.28
C ALA A 142 8.10 12.50 -11.41
N SER A 143 8.12 13.34 -10.37
CA SER A 143 8.83 14.63 -10.43
C SER A 143 10.36 14.47 -10.52
N LEU A 144 10.90 13.31 -10.14
CA LEU A 144 12.33 13.00 -10.19
C LEU A 144 12.78 12.48 -11.56
N GLN A 145 11.86 12.02 -12.41
CA GLN A 145 12.18 11.55 -13.76
C GLN A 145 12.37 12.73 -14.72
N SER A 146 13.23 12.54 -15.73
CA SER A 146 13.44 13.54 -16.80
C SER A 146 12.22 13.62 -17.73
N GLU A 147 11.68 12.46 -18.13
CA GLU A 147 10.54 12.34 -19.04
C GLU A 147 9.48 11.39 -18.45
N PRO A 148 8.70 11.82 -17.44
CA PRO A 148 7.79 10.94 -16.69
C PRO A 148 6.71 10.27 -17.57
N TRP A 149 6.33 10.90 -18.69
CA TRP A 149 5.33 10.36 -19.62
C TRP A 149 5.84 9.20 -20.48
N LYS A 150 7.15 8.94 -20.51
CA LYS A 150 7.76 7.85 -21.31
C LYS A 150 8.09 6.63 -20.48
N GLU A 151 8.64 6.84 -19.29
CA GLU A 151 9.26 5.77 -18.50
C GLU A 151 8.45 5.45 -17.24
N PRO A 152 8.16 4.16 -16.98
CA PRO A 152 7.57 3.75 -15.72
C PRO A 152 8.61 3.76 -14.60
N PHE A 153 8.14 3.76 -13.35
CA PHE A 153 8.96 3.44 -12.18
C PHE A 153 8.35 2.27 -11.40
N HIS A 154 9.19 1.59 -10.60
CA HIS A 154 8.80 0.39 -9.84
C HIS A 154 9.02 0.61 -8.36
N LEU A 155 8.02 0.29 -7.53
CA LEU A 155 8.05 0.48 -6.08
C LEU A 155 7.82 -0.85 -5.36
N LEU A 156 8.54 -1.07 -4.27
CA LEU A 156 8.32 -2.21 -3.37
C LEU A 156 7.19 -1.92 -2.40
N GLY A 157 6.30 -2.90 -2.22
CA GLY A 157 5.22 -2.84 -1.25
C GLY A 157 5.74 -2.68 0.17
N THR A 158 6.80 -3.40 0.53
CA THR A 158 7.44 -3.28 1.85
C THR A 158 7.95 -1.87 2.16
N ASP A 159 8.39 -1.12 1.16
CA ASP A 159 8.82 0.26 1.33
C ASP A 159 7.62 1.21 1.42
N LEU A 160 6.59 0.98 0.60
CA LEU A 160 5.34 1.74 0.67
C LEU A 160 4.61 1.55 2.01
N ILE A 161 4.63 0.37 2.63
CA ILE A 161 4.08 0.15 3.97
C ILE A 161 4.70 1.14 4.98
N LYS A 162 6.02 1.33 4.93
CA LYS A 162 6.73 2.25 5.82
C LYS A 162 6.41 3.70 5.51
N THR A 163 6.50 4.09 4.23
CA THR A 163 6.28 5.47 3.76
C THR A 163 4.86 5.94 4.05
N LEU A 164 3.86 5.10 3.79
CA LEU A 164 2.45 5.41 3.98
C LEU A 164 1.95 5.14 5.41
N LYS A 165 2.76 4.45 6.22
CA LYS A 165 2.40 3.94 7.56
C LYS A 165 1.14 3.09 7.55
N VAL A 166 0.99 2.24 6.54
CA VAL A 166 -0.17 1.35 6.36
C VAL A 166 -0.30 0.42 7.56
N HIS A 167 -1.46 0.48 8.22
CA HIS A 167 -1.79 -0.40 9.34
C HIS A 167 -0.65 -0.52 10.36
N ASN A 168 -0.16 0.61 10.88
CA ASN A 168 1.00 0.67 11.80
C ASN A 168 0.81 -0.09 13.14
N SER A 169 -0.36 -0.70 13.38
CA SER A 169 -0.59 -1.60 14.50
C SER A 169 0.04 -2.99 14.23
N ASN A 170 0.46 -3.67 15.29
CA ASN A 170 0.93 -5.06 15.24
C ASN A 170 -0.20 -6.08 14.98
N LYS A 171 -1.46 -5.63 14.87
CA LYS A 171 -2.61 -6.47 14.57
C LYS A 171 -2.62 -7.06 13.15
N PHE A 172 -1.89 -6.46 12.22
CA PHE A 172 -1.87 -6.88 10.82
C PHE A 172 -0.56 -7.57 10.48
N THR A 173 -0.65 -8.72 9.81
CA THR A 173 0.52 -9.45 9.30
C THR A 173 1.16 -8.69 8.14
N LYS A 174 2.41 -9.05 7.80
CA LYS A 174 3.10 -8.47 6.64
C LYS A 174 2.30 -8.70 5.35
N SER A 175 1.83 -9.92 5.14
CA SER A 175 0.98 -10.30 4.00
C SER A 175 -0.27 -9.42 3.89
N GLN A 176 -0.99 -9.21 5.00
CA GLN A 176 -2.17 -8.33 5.02
C GLN A 176 -1.82 -6.87 4.67
N LYS A 177 -0.70 -6.35 5.18
CA LYS A 177 -0.25 -4.98 4.86
C LYS A 177 0.14 -4.85 3.39
N LEU A 178 0.78 -5.86 2.82
CA LEU A 178 1.15 -5.88 1.40
C LEU A 178 -0.09 -5.92 0.51
N LYS A 179 -1.08 -6.75 0.88
CA LYS A 179 -2.35 -6.81 0.16
C LYS A 179 -3.09 -5.47 0.20
N ALA A 180 -3.13 -4.82 1.37
CA ALA A 180 -3.71 -3.48 1.50
C ALA A 180 -3.00 -2.43 0.62
N VAL A 181 -1.66 -2.53 0.46
CA VAL A 181 -0.91 -1.66 -0.46
C VAL A 181 -1.23 -1.97 -1.92
N ALA A 182 -1.34 -3.24 -2.31
CA ALA A 182 -1.72 -3.64 -3.66
C ALA A 182 -3.12 -3.14 -4.03
N ASP A 183 -4.10 -3.34 -3.15
CA ASP A 183 -5.48 -2.90 -3.36
C ASP A 183 -5.56 -1.37 -3.46
N LEU A 184 -4.85 -0.65 -2.59
CA LEU A 184 -4.75 0.80 -2.65
C LEU A 184 -4.13 1.30 -3.96
N ALA A 185 -3.12 0.60 -4.48
CA ALA A 185 -2.49 0.95 -5.76
C ALA A 185 -3.46 0.80 -6.93
N TRP A 186 -4.27 -0.27 -6.92
CA TRP A 186 -5.32 -0.43 -7.93
C TRP A 186 -6.37 0.68 -7.85
N VAL A 187 -6.84 1.02 -6.65
CA VAL A 187 -7.79 2.13 -6.43
C VAL A 187 -7.23 3.47 -6.88
N VAL A 188 -5.96 3.77 -6.60
CA VAL A 188 -5.32 5.00 -7.10
C VAL A 188 -5.21 4.99 -8.63
N GLY A 189 -5.00 3.81 -9.22
CA GLY A 189 -4.94 3.58 -10.66
C GLY A 189 -6.28 3.67 -11.39
N THR A 190 -7.40 3.98 -10.72
CA THR A 190 -8.69 4.20 -11.39
C THR A 190 -8.97 5.67 -11.67
N LEU A 191 -8.22 6.62 -11.10
CA LEU A 191 -8.51 8.03 -11.30
C LEU A 191 -8.06 8.48 -12.71
N GLY A 192 -9.04 8.83 -13.53
CA GLY A 192 -8.84 9.45 -14.83
C GLY A 192 -9.09 10.95 -14.80
N ALA A 193 -8.54 11.66 -15.77
CA ALA A 193 -8.74 13.08 -15.95
C ALA A 193 -8.92 13.49 -17.43
N VAL A 194 -9.68 14.56 -17.63
CA VAL A 194 -9.66 15.43 -18.81
C VAL A 194 -9.19 16.79 -18.33
N ILE A 195 -8.21 17.36 -19.02
CA ILE A 195 -7.60 18.63 -18.62
C ILE A 195 -7.86 19.66 -19.71
N HIS A 196 -8.53 20.75 -19.35
CA HIS A 196 -8.70 21.92 -20.19
C HIS A 196 -7.83 23.04 -19.64
N TRP A 197 -6.69 23.26 -20.30
CA TRP A 197 -5.69 24.21 -19.82
C TRP A 197 -5.02 24.96 -20.97
N PHE A 198 -5.33 26.25 -21.06
CA PHE A 198 -4.66 27.18 -21.97
C PHE A 198 -3.87 28.22 -21.16
N GLU A 199 -2.59 28.37 -21.49
CA GLU A 199 -1.69 29.35 -20.87
C GLU A 199 -1.14 30.28 -21.96
N GLY A 200 -1.84 31.41 -22.18
CA GLY A 200 -1.61 32.22 -23.38
C GLY A 200 -1.89 31.39 -24.64
N ASP A 201 -0.92 31.31 -25.54
CA ASP A 201 -1.01 30.50 -26.77
C ASP A 201 -0.67 29.01 -26.55
N MET A 202 -0.28 28.62 -25.33
CA MET A 202 0.08 27.24 -25.02
C MET A 202 -1.17 26.40 -24.77
N ASP A 203 -1.34 25.36 -25.59
CA ASP A 203 -2.35 24.32 -25.40
C ASP A 203 -1.77 23.18 -24.56
N LEU A 204 -2.15 23.13 -23.28
CA LEU A 204 -1.73 22.10 -22.33
C LEU A 204 -2.84 21.06 -22.07
N CYS A 205 -3.87 21.04 -22.93
CA CYS A 205 -5.04 20.21 -22.70
C CYS A 205 -4.74 18.71 -22.87
N VAL A 206 -5.41 17.90 -22.06
CA VAL A 206 -5.54 16.45 -22.23
C VAL A 206 -7.00 16.19 -22.55
N ARG A 207 -7.30 16.06 -23.85
CA ARG A 207 -8.68 16.05 -24.38
C ARG A 207 -9.39 14.72 -24.18
N GLU A 208 -8.63 13.63 -24.16
CA GLU A 208 -9.17 12.29 -23.94
C GLU A 208 -9.16 11.94 -22.46
N ARG A 209 -10.20 11.23 -22.01
CA ARG A 209 -10.26 10.66 -20.66
C ARG A 209 -9.13 9.67 -20.51
N SER A 210 -8.09 10.06 -19.79
CA SER A 210 -6.89 9.27 -19.60
C SER A 210 -6.59 9.10 -18.12
N LEU A 211 -5.97 7.98 -17.75
CA LEU A 211 -5.55 7.74 -16.38
C LEU A 211 -4.47 8.72 -15.95
N LEU A 212 -4.53 9.18 -14.70
CA LEU A 212 -3.40 9.89 -14.09
C LEU A 212 -2.21 8.96 -13.89
N TRP A 213 -2.49 7.72 -13.49
CA TRP A 213 -1.52 6.67 -13.21
C TRP A 213 -2.00 5.36 -13.84
N ILE A 214 -1.18 4.81 -14.73
CA ILE A 214 -1.37 3.46 -15.25
C ILE A 214 -0.61 2.53 -14.30
N VAL A 215 -1.33 1.76 -13.50
CA VAL A 215 -0.77 0.93 -12.43
C VAL A 215 -0.83 -0.54 -12.81
N SER A 216 0.21 -1.29 -12.46
CA SER A 216 0.21 -2.75 -12.49
C SER A 216 0.89 -3.30 -11.24
N VAL A 217 0.33 -4.36 -10.67
CA VAL A 217 0.84 -4.97 -9.44
C VAL A 217 1.29 -6.40 -9.74
N GLN A 218 2.52 -6.72 -9.33
CA GLN A 218 3.05 -8.08 -9.36
C GLN A 218 3.20 -8.59 -7.94
N GLU A 219 2.48 -9.66 -7.61
CA GLU A 219 2.50 -10.31 -6.30
C GLU A 219 3.54 -11.44 -6.28
N TYR A 220 4.30 -11.54 -5.19
CA TYR A 220 5.29 -12.59 -4.96
C TYR A 220 4.87 -13.38 -3.73
N THR A 221 4.31 -14.58 -3.95
CA THR A 221 3.88 -15.49 -2.88
C THR A 221 4.93 -16.55 -2.58
N GLN A 222 4.90 -17.09 -1.36
CA GLN A 222 5.65 -18.28 -0.97
C GLN A 222 4.72 -19.23 -0.21
N PRO A 223 4.93 -20.55 -0.30
CA PRO A 223 4.23 -21.49 0.56
C PRO A 223 4.51 -21.17 2.02
N ASN A 224 3.47 -21.17 2.85
CA ASN A 224 3.60 -21.05 4.29
C ASN A 224 4.31 -22.29 4.88
N VAL A 225 4.73 -22.21 6.15
CA VAL A 225 5.44 -23.27 6.89
C VAL A 225 4.68 -24.59 6.88
N ASP A 226 3.34 -24.54 6.91
CA ASP A 226 2.48 -25.72 6.88
C ASP A 226 2.22 -26.25 5.46
N GLY A 227 2.70 -25.56 4.41
CA GLY A 227 2.58 -25.97 3.01
C GLY A 227 1.19 -25.81 2.38
N GLU A 228 0.15 -25.52 3.17
CA GLU A 228 -1.25 -25.49 2.72
C GLU A 228 -1.74 -24.13 2.20
N THR A 229 -1.07 -23.02 2.57
CA THR A 229 -1.49 -21.67 2.19
C THR A 229 -0.33 -20.89 1.59
N GLU A 230 -0.57 -20.14 0.52
CA GLU A 230 0.40 -19.19 -0.02
C GLU A 230 0.35 -17.87 0.77
N GLU A 231 1.50 -17.45 1.31
CA GLU A 231 1.64 -16.16 1.97
C GLU A 231 2.24 -15.13 1.01
N LEU A 232 1.61 -13.95 0.92
CA LEU A 232 2.12 -12.83 0.16
C LEU A 232 3.39 -12.27 0.81
N HIS A 233 4.52 -12.49 0.15
CA HIS A 233 5.83 -12.14 0.68
C HIS A 233 6.29 -10.74 0.25
N GLU A 234 5.96 -10.32 -0.96
CA GLU A 234 6.26 -8.99 -1.49
C GLU A 234 5.26 -8.61 -2.59
N VAL A 235 5.09 -7.31 -2.83
CA VAL A 235 4.43 -6.79 -4.05
C VAL A 235 5.34 -5.78 -4.73
N VAL A 236 5.38 -5.82 -6.06
CA VAL A 236 6.03 -4.81 -6.88
C VAL A 236 4.96 -4.04 -7.63
N ILE A 237 4.92 -2.73 -7.43
CA ILE A 237 3.98 -1.83 -8.08
C ILE A 237 4.73 -1.10 -9.18
N ARG A 238 4.38 -1.36 -10.43
CA ARG A 238 4.85 -0.62 -11.59
C ARG A 238 3.85 0.49 -11.90
N VAL A 239 4.33 1.72 -11.97
CA VAL A 239 3.54 2.92 -12.22
C VAL A 239 4.05 3.60 -13.47
N GLN A 240 3.18 3.78 -14.45
CA GLN A 240 3.42 4.63 -15.61
C GLN A 240 2.64 5.95 -15.41
N PRO A 241 3.33 7.08 -15.27
CA PRO A 241 2.67 8.38 -15.25
C PRO A 241 1.88 8.64 -16.54
N GLY A 242 0.67 9.20 -16.38
CA GLY A 242 -0.22 9.51 -17.49
C GLY A 242 0.24 10.68 -18.35
N LEU A 243 -0.47 10.91 -19.46
CA LEU A 243 -0.16 11.94 -20.46
C LEU A 243 -0.09 13.35 -19.89
N TRP A 244 -0.83 13.64 -18.82
CA TRP A 244 -0.81 14.93 -18.14
C TRP A 244 0.62 15.35 -17.71
N THR A 245 1.50 14.39 -17.41
CA THR A 245 2.87 14.70 -17.00
C THR A 245 3.71 15.35 -18.09
N HIS A 246 3.38 15.14 -19.37
CA HIS A 246 4.01 15.87 -20.47
C HIS A 246 3.73 17.38 -20.41
N SER A 247 2.50 17.76 -20.04
CA SER A 247 2.10 19.16 -19.97
C SER A 247 2.51 19.83 -18.65
N PHE A 248 2.61 19.07 -17.56
CA PHE A 248 2.75 19.63 -16.21
C PHE A 248 4.03 19.26 -15.46
N LEU A 249 4.79 18.25 -15.89
CA LEU A 249 6.06 17.83 -15.27
C LEU A 249 7.28 17.92 -16.22
N ASN A 250 7.09 18.42 -17.45
CA ASN A 250 8.16 18.53 -18.44
C ASN A 250 9.04 19.77 -18.21
N ARG A 251 10.15 19.58 -17.49
CA ARG A 251 11.15 20.62 -17.15
C ARG A 251 11.75 21.29 -18.37
N GLU A 252 12.11 20.51 -19.39
CA GLU A 252 12.68 21.05 -20.63
C GLU A 252 11.62 21.80 -21.45
N GLY A 253 10.40 21.26 -21.51
CA GLY A 253 9.25 21.89 -22.15
C GLY A 253 8.88 23.23 -21.53
N ALA A 254 9.03 23.39 -20.21
CA ALA A 254 8.78 24.66 -19.54
C ALA A 254 9.74 25.77 -20.00
N GLN A 255 11.03 25.44 -20.19
CA GLN A 255 12.01 26.40 -20.74
C GLN A 255 11.66 26.84 -22.17
N GLN A 256 10.96 25.98 -22.92
CA GLN A 256 10.54 26.23 -24.30
C GLN A 256 9.10 26.77 -24.41
N ARG A 257 8.43 27.09 -23.29
CA ARG A 257 7.00 27.46 -23.25
C ARG A 257 6.09 26.43 -23.94
N LYS A 258 6.30 25.15 -23.63
CA LYS A 258 5.48 24.00 -24.08
C LYS A 258 4.88 23.21 -22.93
N ALA A 259 5.20 23.56 -21.68
CA ALA A 259 4.70 22.94 -20.47
C ALA A 259 4.59 23.99 -19.35
N CYS A 260 3.73 23.75 -18.36
CA CYS A 260 3.59 24.62 -17.19
C CYS A 260 3.79 23.83 -15.90
N ILE A 261 4.85 24.18 -15.15
CA ILE A 261 5.24 23.51 -13.90
C ILE A 261 4.79 24.34 -12.67
N SER A 262 4.27 25.56 -12.88
CA SER A 262 4.01 26.56 -11.85
C SER A 262 2.73 26.30 -11.04
N MET A 263 2.84 26.56 -9.72
CA MET A 263 1.74 26.82 -8.78
C MET A 263 1.33 28.29 -8.90
N ASP A 264 0.15 28.56 -9.42
CA ASP A 264 -0.58 29.81 -9.13
C ASP A 264 -1.86 29.45 -8.38
#